data_AF-A0A968QV48-F1
#
_entry.id   AF-A0A968QV48-F1
#
_cell.length_a   1.000
_cell.length_b   1.000
_cell.length_c   1.000
_cell.angle_alpha   90.00
_cell.angle_beta   90.00
_cell.angle_gamma   90.00
#
_symmetry.space_group_name_H-M   'P 1'
#
loop_
_entity.id
_entity.type
_entity.pdbx_description
1 polymer ?
#
loop_
_entity_poly.entity_id
_entity_poly.type
_entity_poly.pdbx_seq_one_letter_code
_entity_poly.pdbx_strand_id
1 'polypeptide(L)'
;MTLYPSEAKIAEKLIVEGMMKALVKKLAVTVLAVFLMTGNVMAGETPINLGGDGAISTLAAPGGILDRLYGLSNLQRTDDSLDQVWRNITITDAVAQAKYASYAQQFGFVADLDRNGIFDETPTWLFSVPGGSTNNFDNSLGTQNLSYTANFSTGGYDFVFVDNPNGDALPTAWSSLTGMNPNSEDHLVTWKIIGSAGGFDNTIGNYILAWEDKPYSISDRDYNDFIVEVNHAPEPATMTLLGFGLLGMAVFGRKLKRGNQ
;
A
#
# COMPACT_ATOMS: atom_id res chain seq x y z
N MET A 1 30.64 33.23 -56.04
CA MET A 1 29.51 32.29 -56.15
C MET A 1 28.44 32.76 -55.19
N THR A 2 27.50 33.56 -55.69
CA THR A 2 26.41 34.17 -54.92
C THR A 2 25.24 33.19 -54.94
N LEU A 3 24.89 32.65 -53.78
CA LEU A 3 23.72 31.76 -53.64
C LEU A 3 22.44 32.55 -53.95
N TYR A 4 21.49 31.92 -54.65
CA TYR A 4 20.22 32.55 -54.94
C TYR A 4 19.40 32.72 -53.64
N PRO A 5 18.59 33.78 -53.49
CA PRO A 5 17.84 34.06 -52.26
C PRO A 5 16.94 32.90 -51.78
N SER A 6 16.51 32.03 -52.70
CA SER A 6 15.73 30.82 -52.39
C SER A 6 16.54 29.73 -51.70
N GLU A 7 17.83 29.59 -52.02
CA GLU A 7 18.72 28.59 -51.43
C GLU A 7 19.09 28.96 -49.99
N ALA A 8 19.25 30.25 -49.71
CA ALA A 8 19.52 30.77 -48.36
C ALA A 8 18.37 30.46 -47.36
N LYS A 9 17.11 30.64 -47.78
CA LYS A 9 15.93 30.34 -46.93
C LYS A 9 15.77 28.85 -46.63
N ILE A 10 16.11 27.98 -47.58
CA ILE A 10 16.04 26.53 -47.39
C ILE A 10 17.12 26.07 -46.39
N ALA A 11 18.33 26.60 -46.51
CA ALA A 11 19.42 26.31 -45.57
C ALA A 11 19.07 26.76 -44.14
N GLU A 12 18.52 27.97 -43.97
CA GLU A 12 18.08 28.49 -42.67
C GLU A 12 17.00 27.59 -42.03
N LYS A 13 15.98 27.19 -42.80
CA LYS A 13 14.92 26.28 -42.31
C LYS A 13 15.48 24.92 -41.87
N LEU A 14 16.39 24.33 -42.65
CA LEU A 14 17.01 23.04 -42.32
C LEU A 14 17.86 23.12 -41.04
N ILE A 15 18.56 24.23 -40.83
CA ILE A 15 19.34 24.49 -39.60
C ILE A 15 18.40 24.59 -38.40
N VAL A 16 17.32 25.36 -38.51
CA VAL A 16 16.33 25.54 -37.42
C VAL A 16 15.65 24.22 -37.06
N GLU A 17 15.22 23.43 -38.04
CA GLU A 17 14.61 22.11 -37.79
C GLU A 17 15.59 21.13 -37.13
N GLY A 18 16.87 21.14 -37.55
CA GLY A 18 17.92 20.34 -36.93
C GLY A 18 18.17 20.73 -35.47
N MET A 19 18.24 22.04 -35.19
CA MET A 19 18.41 22.58 -33.84
C MET A 19 17.22 22.25 -32.94
N MET A 20 15.99 22.39 -33.44
CA MET A 20 14.77 22.09 -32.68
C MET A 20 14.67 20.61 -32.32
N LYS A 21 15.00 19.69 -33.25
CA LYS A 21 15.05 18.25 -32.98
C LYS A 21 16.10 17.90 -31.92
N ALA A 22 17.26 18.55 -31.96
CA ALA A 22 18.31 18.36 -30.95
C ALA A 22 17.89 18.87 -29.57
N LEU A 23 17.21 20.02 -29.51
CA LEU A 23 16.70 20.60 -28.26
C LEU A 23 15.64 19.71 -27.62
N VAL A 24 14.67 19.23 -28.40
CA VAL A 24 13.61 18.32 -27.92
C VAL A 24 14.20 17.01 -27.38
N LYS A 25 15.20 16.43 -28.06
CA LYS A 25 15.91 15.23 -27.56
C LYS A 25 16.59 15.49 -26.23
N LYS A 26 17.32 16.61 -26.10
CA LYS A 26 18.01 16.97 -24.86
C LYS A 26 17.00 17.18 -23.72
N LEU A 27 15.91 17.92 -23.97
CA LEU A 27 14.86 18.14 -22.98
C LEU A 27 14.21 16.82 -22.53
N ALA A 28 13.89 15.91 -23.46
CA ALA A 28 13.31 14.62 -23.11
C ALA A 28 14.26 13.76 -22.26
N VAL A 29 15.57 13.75 -22.57
CA VAL A 29 16.57 13.04 -21.78
C VAL A 29 16.74 13.69 -20.40
N THR A 30 16.73 15.02 -20.30
CA THR A 30 16.83 15.72 -19.02
C THR A 30 15.60 15.49 -18.15
N VAL A 31 14.38 15.56 -18.71
CA VAL A 31 13.15 15.24 -17.97
C VAL A 31 13.18 13.79 -17.49
N LEU A 32 13.56 12.84 -18.35
CA LEU A 32 13.68 11.44 -17.95
C LEU A 32 14.75 11.23 -16.87
N ALA A 33 15.90 11.91 -16.96
CA ALA A 33 16.96 11.83 -15.96
C ALA A 33 16.53 12.45 -14.63
N VAL A 34 15.80 13.56 -14.65
CA VAL A 34 15.23 14.17 -13.43
C VAL A 34 14.23 13.20 -12.79
N PHE A 35 13.31 12.61 -13.56
CA PHE A 35 12.37 11.60 -13.06
C PHE A 35 13.06 10.35 -12.49
N LEU A 36 14.17 9.90 -13.10
CA LEU A 36 14.95 8.76 -12.61
C LEU A 36 15.77 9.09 -11.35
N MET A 37 16.26 10.33 -11.22
CA MET A 37 17.04 10.75 -10.05
C MET A 37 16.18 11.13 -8.84
N THR A 38 14.91 11.51 -9.05
CA THR A 38 13.94 11.75 -7.96
C THR A 38 13.27 10.47 -7.44
N GLY A 39 13.57 9.30 -8.03
CA GLY A 39 12.89 8.04 -7.73
C GLY A 39 13.33 7.33 -6.44
N ASN A 40 14.32 7.83 -5.72
CA ASN A 40 14.60 7.36 -4.37
C ASN A 40 13.76 8.17 -3.38
N VAL A 41 12.44 8.03 -3.45
CA VAL A 41 11.65 8.23 -2.23
C VAL A 41 12.23 7.17 -1.28
N MET A 42 12.93 7.60 -0.22
CA MET A 42 13.30 6.66 0.83
C MET A 42 11.98 6.18 1.40
N ALA A 43 11.58 5.05 0.86
CA ALA A 43 10.41 4.30 1.21
C ALA A 43 10.71 3.84 2.66
N GLY A 44 10.07 4.54 3.59
CA GLY A 44 10.27 4.37 5.02
C GLY A 44 9.33 3.29 5.48
N GLU A 45 9.79 2.46 6.41
CA GLU A 45 8.89 1.62 7.19
C GLU A 45 8.59 2.34 8.50
N THR A 46 7.31 2.41 8.86
CA THR A 46 6.86 3.01 10.11
C THR A 46 7.51 2.22 11.26
N PRO A 47 8.28 2.89 12.14
CA PRO A 47 9.00 2.21 13.21
C PRO A 47 8.05 1.49 14.15
N ILE A 48 8.33 0.21 14.43
CA ILE A 48 7.65 -0.57 15.45
C ILE A 48 8.48 -0.56 16.72
N ASN A 49 7.89 -0.11 17.81
CA ASN A 49 8.48 -0.23 19.14
C ASN A 49 8.32 -1.67 19.62
N LEU A 50 9.42 -2.27 20.08
CA LEU A 50 9.43 -3.64 20.59
C LEU A 50 9.15 -3.74 22.10
N GLY A 51 8.81 -2.62 22.75
CA GLY A 51 8.61 -2.55 24.20
C GLY A 51 7.13 -2.51 24.58
N GLY A 52 6.80 -2.85 25.83
CA GLY A 52 5.46 -2.66 26.38
C GLY A 52 5.03 -3.82 27.26
N ASP A 53 4.64 -4.93 26.64
CA ASP A 53 3.81 -5.93 27.29
C ASP A 53 4.43 -7.34 27.40
N GLY A 54 5.74 -7.44 27.15
CA GLY A 54 6.50 -8.68 27.22
C GLY A 54 6.62 -9.42 25.88
N ALA A 55 7.46 -10.47 25.86
CA ALA A 55 7.84 -11.17 24.62
C ALA A 55 6.66 -11.80 23.84
N ILE A 56 5.54 -12.06 24.51
CA ILE A 56 4.34 -12.64 23.87
C ILE A 56 3.48 -11.59 23.16
N SER A 57 3.57 -10.32 23.56
CA SER A 57 2.79 -9.23 22.96
C SER A 57 3.54 -8.49 21.88
N THR A 58 4.87 -8.66 21.80
CA THR A 58 5.67 -8.09 20.72
C THR A 58 5.15 -8.57 19.36
N LEU A 59 4.89 -7.64 18.45
CA LEU A 59 4.32 -7.95 17.13
C LEU A 59 5.25 -8.82 16.28
N ALA A 60 6.46 -8.33 15.99
CA ALA A 60 7.36 -8.88 14.95
C ALA A 60 8.72 -9.37 15.50
N ALA A 61 8.72 -10.09 16.64
CA ALA A 61 9.92 -10.70 17.22
C ALA A 61 9.79 -12.24 17.30
N PRO A 62 10.88 -13.01 17.43
CA PRO A 62 10.80 -14.45 17.66
C PRO A 62 9.91 -14.79 18.87
N GLY A 63 8.90 -15.63 18.66
CA GLY A 63 7.88 -15.96 19.65
C GLY A 63 6.79 -14.90 19.85
N GLY A 64 6.84 -13.78 19.14
CA GLY A 64 5.84 -12.72 19.12
C GLY A 64 4.59 -13.07 18.31
N ILE A 65 3.65 -12.12 18.17
CA ILE A 65 2.33 -12.41 17.60
C ILE A 65 2.42 -12.90 16.15
N LEU A 66 3.16 -12.20 15.29
CA LEU A 66 3.31 -12.60 13.88
C LEU A 66 4.09 -13.91 13.72
N ASP A 67 5.07 -14.17 14.57
CA ASP A 67 5.81 -15.43 14.54
C ASP A 67 4.93 -16.61 14.94
N ARG A 68 4.09 -16.45 15.97
CA ARG A 68 3.16 -17.49 16.43
C ARG A 68 2.03 -17.75 15.44
N LEU A 69 1.53 -16.72 14.76
CA LEU A 69 0.45 -16.84 13.79
C LEU A 69 0.94 -17.40 12.45
N TYR A 70 2.06 -16.86 11.95
CA TYR A 70 2.47 -17.05 10.56
C TYR A 70 3.88 -17.60 10.38
N GLY A 71 4.74 -17.48 11.40
CA GLY A 71 6.19 -17.69 11.30
C GLY A 71 6.88 -16.55 10.55
N LEU A 72 7.83 -15.86 11.19
CA LEU A 72 8.43 -14.63 10.63
C LEU A 72 9.12 -14.85 9.28
N SER A 73 9.67 -16.04 9.02
CA SER A 73 10.30 -16.36 7.74
C SER A 73 9.34 -16.41 6.55
N ASN A 74 8.03 -16.43 6.82
CA ASN A 74 6.98 -16.43 5.79
C ASN A 74 6.45 -15.03 5.49
N LEU A 75 6.95 -13.99 6.16
CA LEU A 75 6.43 -12.64 6.06
C LEU A 75 7.46 -11.71 5.44
N GLN A 76 6.96 -10.78 4.62
CA GLN A 76 7.73 -9.65 4.12
C GLN A 76 7.03 -8.36 4.53
N ARG A 77 7.73 -7.45 5.22
CA ARG A 77 7.19 -6.13 5.53
C ARG A 77 6.90 -5.37 4.23
N THR A 78 5.72 -4.78 4.16
CA THR A 78 5.30 -3.90 3.07
C THR A 78 5.71 -2.49 3.44
N ASP A 79 6.25 -1.78 2.46
CA ASP A 79 6.65 -0.39 2.61
C ASP A 79 5.44 0.51 2.80
N ASP A 80 5.55 1.53 3.65
CA ASP A 80 4.41 2.40 3.99
C ASP A 80 3.87 3.14 2.74
N SER A 81 4.72 3.44 1.75
CA SER A 81 4.26 4.07 0.50
C SER A 81 3.38 3.15 -0.36
N LEU A 82 3.37 1.84 -0.06
CA LEU A 82 2.64 0.82 -0.79
C LEU A 82 1.34 0.39 -0.08
N ASP A 83 1.18 0.65 1.21
CA ASP A 83 -0.01 0.22 1.97
C ASP A 83 -1.01 1.35 2.29
N GLN A 84 -0.80 2.54 1.73
CA GLN A 84 -1.73 3.66 1.88
C GLN A 84 -3.06 3.43 1.17
N VAL A 85 -3.01 2.99 -0.10
CA VAL A 85 -4.17 2.86 -0.99
C VAL A 85 -4.15 1.49 -1.67
N TRP A 86 -5.30 0.84 -1.64
CA TRP A 86 -5.52 -0.53 -2.09
C TRP A 86 -6.45 -0.54 -3.31
N ARG A 87 -6.29 -1.49 -4.23
CA ARG A 87 -7.12 -1.56 -5.46
C ARG A 87 -7.49 -2.97 -5.84
N ASN A 88 -8.70 -3.46 -5.57
CA ASN A 88 -9.04 -4.84 -5.94
C ASN A 88 -8.97 -5.05 -7.47
N ILE A 89 -7.90 -5.68 -7.95
CA ILE A 89 -7.64 -5.91 -9.39
C ILE A 89 -8.62 -6.99 -9.91
N THR A 90 -9.15 -7.81 -9.02
CA THR A 90 -10.13 -8.86 -9.31
C THR A 90 -11.52 -8.46 -8.84
N ILE A 91 -12.54 -8.73 -9.65
CA ILE A 91 -13.97 -8.47 -9.29
C ILE A 91 -14.47 -9.48 -8.23
N THR A 92 -13.59 -10.36 -7.73
CA THR A 92 -13.95 -11.40 -6.75
C THR A 92 -13.97 -10.84 -5.34
N ASP A 93 -14.81 -11.43 -4.50
CA ASP A 93 -14.90 -11.12 -3.08
C ASP A 93 -13.55 -11.38 -2.40
N ALA A 94 -13.02 -10.35 -1.74
CA ALA A 94 -11.93 -10.46 -0.79
C ALA A 94 -12.51 -10.85 0.59
N VAL A 95 -11.70 -11.44 1.45
CA VAL A 95 -12.09 -11.84 2.80
C VAL A 95 -11.20 -11.12 3.78
N ALA A 96 -11.81 -10.44 4.74
CA ALA A 96 -11.12 -9.92 5.91
C ALA A 96 -11.43 -10.81 7.11
N GLN A 97 -10.41 -11.11 7.90
CA GLN A 97 -10.54 -11.91 9.11
C GLN A 97 -9.71 -11.31 10.24
N ALA A 98 -10.35 -10.99 11.37
CA ALA A 98 -9.62 -10.60 12.57
C ALA A 98 -8.79 -11.78 13.09
N LYS A 99 -7.56 -11.50 13.52
CA LYS A 99 -6.59 -12.48 14.06
C LYS A 99 -6.15 -12.14 15.47
N TYR A 100 -6.21 -10.88 15.87
CA TYR A 100 -5.86 -10.43 17.21
C TYR A 100 -6.57 -9.13 17.52
N ALA A 101 -7.01 -8.93 18.77
CA ALA A 101 -7.57 -7.66 19.23
C ALA A 101 -7.42 -7.50 20.75
N SER A 102 -6.66 -6.50 21.20
CA SER A 102 -6.55 -6.15 22.62
C SER A 102 -7.81 -5.45 23.14
N TYR A 103 -8.42 -4.61 22.31
CA TYR A 103 -9.58 -3.78 22.64
C TYR A 103 -10.75 -4.04 21.67
N ALA A 104 -11.87 -3.35 21.89
CA ALA A 104 -12.97 -3.41 20.94
C ALA A 104 -12.55 -2.68 19.66
N GLN A 105 -12.80 -3.29 18.50
CA GLN A 105 -12.37 -2.77 17.20
C GLN A 105 -13.51 -2.87 16.20
N GLN A 106 -13.60 -1.93 15.28
CA GLN A 106 -14.54 -1.99 14.16
C GLN A 106 -13.76 -1.77 12.88
N PHE A 107 -13.66 -2.82 12.07
CA PHE A 107 -12.84 -2.83 10.87
C PHE A 107 -13.70 -2.65 9.62
N GLY A 108 -13.20 -1.90 8.66
CA GLY A 108 -13.91 -1.58 7.43
C GLY A 108 -13.01 -1.05 6.32
N PHE A 109 -13.66 -0.47 5.31
CA PHE A 109 -12.98 0.24 4.23
C PHE A 109 -13.79 1.46 3.78
N VAL A 110 -13.11 2.40 3.12
CA VAL A 110 -13.72 3.51 2.38
C VAL A 110 -13.28 3.37 0.93
N ALA A 111 -14.22 3.19 0.00
CA ALA A 111 -13.94 3.08 -1.43
C ALA A 111 -14.20 4.42 -2.12
N ASP A 112 -13.27 4.83 -3.00
CA ASP A 112 -13.37 6.02 -3.85
C ASP A 112 -14.36 5.73 -5.00
N LEU A 113 -15.65 5.97 -4.73
CA LEU A 113 -16.75 5.61 -5.62
C LEU A 113 -16.85 6.55 -6.82
N ASP A 114 -16.40 7.79 -6.69
CA ASP A 114 -16.45 8.79 -7.75
C ASP A 114 -15.15 8.90 -8.58
N ARG A 115 -14.08 8.22 -8.13
CA ARG A 115 -12.75 8.13 -8.76
C ARG A 115 -12.03 9.47 -8.82
N ASN A 116 -12.28 10.35 -7.87
CA ASN A 116 -11.62 11.65 -7.78
C ASN A 116 -10.29 11.59 -7.03
N GLY A 117 -9.94 10.45 -6.42
CA GLY A 117 -8.74 10.24 -5.60
C GLY A 117 -8.86 10.78 -4.17
N ILE A 118 -10.06 11.09 -3.71
CA ILE A 118 -10.43 11.59 -2.39
C ILE A 118 -11.40 10.56 -1.79
N PHE A 119 -11.06 10.03 -0.63
CA PHE A 119 -11.88 9.03 0.07
C PHE A 119 -12.79 9.74 1.09
N ASP A 120 -13.82 10.42 0.62
CA ASP A 120 -14.77 11.18 1.47
C ASP A 120 -16.09 10.44 1.74
N GLU A 121 -16.19 9.20 1.28
CA GLU A 121 -17.35 8.34 1.50
C GLU A 121 -17.45 7.83 2.95
N THR A 122 -18.66 7.39 3.31
CA THR A 122 -18.91 6.77 4.62
C THR A 122 -18.23 5.39 4.70
N PRO A 123 -17.52 5.08 5.79
CA PRO A 123 -16.96 3.75 6.02
C PRO A 123 -17.99 2.62 5.87
N THR A 124 -17.61 1.58 5.14
CA THR A 124 -18.30 0.30 5.10
C THR A 124 -17.67 -0.63 6.13
N TRP A 125 -18.34 -0.81 7.26
CA TRP A 125 -17.88 -1.68 8.34
C TRP A 125 -18.14 -3.15 8.01
N LEU A 126 -17.10 -3.97 8.11
CA LEU A 126 -17.12 -5.40 7.81
C LEU A 126 -17.50 -6.24 9.03
N PHE A 127 -16.91 -5.93 10.18
CA PHE A 127 -17.21 -6.60 11.44
C PHE A 127 -16.78 -5.73 12.63
N SER A 128 -17.33 -6.06 13.80
CA SER A 128 -16.93 -5.50 15.09
C SER A 128 -16.39 -6.62 15.98
N VAL A 129 -15.18 -6.46 16.47
CA VAL A 129 -14.55 -7.35 17.44
C VAL A 129 -14.79 -6.75 18.84
N PRO A 130 -15.48 -7.44 19.76
CA PRO A 130 -15.60 -6.98 21.13
C PRO A 130 -14.25 -7.10 21.84
N GLY A 131 -13.92 -6.10 22.66
CA GLY A 131 -12.66 -6.09 23.42
C GLY A 131 -12.60 -7.15 24.52
N GLY A 132 -11.38 -7.52 24.90
CA GLY A 132 -11.11 -8.50 25.94
C GLY A 132 -10.32 -9.69 25.40
N SER A 133 -9.34 -10.14 26.19
CA SER A 133 -8.24 -11.06 25.83
C SER A 133 -8.65 -12.49 25.40
N THR A 134 -9.94 -12.75 25.19
CA THR A 134 -10.47 -14.07 24.81
C THR A 134 -10.69 -14.23 23.30
N ASN A 135 -10.55 -13.17 22.51
CA ASN A 135 -10.72 -13.19 21.06
C ASN A 135 -9.38 -13.28 20.28
N ASN A 136 -8.27 -13.48 20.99
CA ASN A 136 -6.94 -13.60 20.39
C ASN A 136 -6.78 -14.98 19.74
N PHE A 137 -6.28 -15.02 18.50
CA PHE A 137 -5.82 -16.26 17.88
C PHE A 137 -4.45 -16.64 18.48
N ASP A 138 -4.40 -16.82 19.79
CA ASP A 138 -3.21 -17.38 20.42
C ASP A 138 -3.28 -18.90 20.34
N ASN A 139 -2.43 -19.45 19.48
CA ASN A 139 -2.27 -20.89 19.27
C ASN A 139 -1.89 -21.65 20.56
N SER A 140 -1.44 -20.96 21.62
CA SER A 140 -1.19 -21.59 22.93
C SER A 140 -2.45 -21.89 23.74
N LEU A 141 -3.64 -21.40 23.35
CA LEU A 141 -4.89 -21.50 24.13
C LEU A 141 -5.96 -22.42 23.54
N GLY A 142 -5.70 -23.09 22.41
CA GLY A 142 -6.44 -24.29 22.00
C GLY A 142 -7.90 -24.12 21.55
N THR A 143 -8.38 -22.92 21.21
CA THR A 143 -9.71 -22.77 20.58
C THR A 143 -9.68 -21.70 19.49
N GLN A 144 -9.82 -22.15 18.24
CA GLN A 144 -9.93 -21.32 17.05
C GLN A 144 -11.37 -20.84 16.88
N ASN A 145 -11.72 -19.68 17.42
CA ASN A 145 -13.00 -19.05 17.12
C ASN A 145 -12.82 -18.05 15.98
N LEU A 146 -13.04 -18.52 14.74
CA LEU A 146 -13.05 -17.75 13.47
C LEU A 146 -14.21 -16.75 13.38
N SER A 147 -14.60 -16.10 14.48
CA SER A 147 -15.93 -15.48 14.61
C SER A 147 -16.09 -14.17 13.84
N TYR A 148 -15.00 -13.51 13.45
CA TYR A 148 -15.03 -12.20 12.77
C TYR A 148 -14.38 -12.31 11.39
N THR A 149 -15.13 -12.87 10.46
CA THR A 149 -14.76 -13.03 9.05
C THR A 149 -15.85 -12.41 8.19
N ALA A 150 -15.48 -11.59 7.21
CA ALA A 150 -16.41 -10.98 6.27
C ALA A 150 -15.88 -10.98 4.85
N ASN A 151 -16.76 -11.28 3.90
CA ASN A 151 -16.49 -11.09 2.48
C ASN A 151 -16.78 -9.62 2.12
N PHE A 152 -15.96 -9.03 1.26
CA PHE A 152 -16.15 -7.69 0.76
C PHE A 152 -15.69 -7.54 -0.67
N SER A 153 -16.30 -6.58 -1.37
CA SER A 153 -15.93 -6.21 -2.74
C SER A 153 -16.01 -4.70 -2.87
N THR A 154 -14.99 -4.12 -3.50
CA THR A 154 -14.95 -2.68 -3.80
C THR A 154 -15.37 -2.39 -5.22
N GLY A 155 -15.90 -3.36 -5.97
CA GLY A 155 -16.32 -3.15 -7.37
C GLY A 155 -15.21 -2.67 -8.31
N GLY A 156 -13.93 -2.92 -7.95
CA GLY A 156 -12.76 -2.43 -8.67
C GLY A 156 -12.41 -0.96 -8.43
N TYR A 157 -13.04 -0.31 -7.45
CA TYR A 157 -12.63 1.01 -6.97
C TYR A 157 -11.39 0.90 -6.09
N ASP A 158 -10.60 1.98 -6.08
CA ASP A 158 -9.53 2.18 -5.11
C ASP A 158 -10.18 2.37 -3.73
N PHE A 159 -9.50 1.94 -2.68
CA PHE A 159 -10.02 2.04 -1.32
C PHE A 159 -8.90 2.14 -0.30
N VAL A 160 -9.27 2.61 0.88
CA VAL A 160 -8.43 2.60 2.08
C VAL A 160 -9.07 1.70 3.10
N PHE A 161 -8.24 1.00 3.89
CA PHE A 161 -8.75 0.32 5.07
C PHE A 161 -8.97 1.33 6.18
N VAL A 162 -9.94 1.04 7.05
CA VAL A 162 -10.20 1.83 8.24
C VAL A 162 -10.45 0.94 9.45
N ASP A 163 -9.98 1.40 10.60
CA ASP A 163 -10.23 0.79 11.90
C ASP A 163 -10.74 1.84 12.88
N ASN A 164 -11.80 1.53 13.62
CA ASN A 164 -12.36 2.41 14.65
C ASN A 164 -12.18 1.78 16.03
N PRO A 165 -11.12 2.15 16.76
CA PRO A 165 -10.87 1.63 18.09
C PRO A 165 -11.91 2.09 19.09
N ASN A 166 -12.30 1.14 19.94
CA ASN A 166 -13.32 1.25 20.98
C ASN A 166 -14.75 1.52 20.49
N GLY A 167 -14.99 1.58 19.17
CA GLY A 167 -16.32 1.78 18.59
C GLY A 167 -16.97 3.13 18.96
N ASP A 168 -16.16 4.11 19.39
CA ASP A 168 -16.66 5.38 19.89
C ASP A 168 -17.11 6.31 18.74
N ALA A 169 -18.06 7.19 19.08
CA ALA A 169 -18.73 8.08 18.15
C ALA A 169 -17.87 9.31 17.79
N LEU A 170 -16.90 9.11 16.90
CA LEU A 170 -16.20 10.11 16.09
C LEU A 170 -15.50 11.32 16.77
N PRO A 171 -14.48 11.86 16.08
CA PRO A 171 -13.62 11.11 15.14
C PRO A 171 -12.76 10.22 16.04
N THR A 172 -12.47 8.98 15.70
CA THR A 172 -11.18 8.74 15.04
C THR A 172 -11.15 7.29 14.57
N ALA A 173 -11.84 7.00 13.47
CA ALA A 173 -11.40 5.87 12.68
C ALA A 173 -10.01 6.22 12.14
N TRP A 174 -9.05 5.33 12.34
CA TRP A 174 -7.77 5.38 11.68
C TRP A 174 -7.91 4.83 10.26
N SER A 175 -7.16 5.40 9.34
CA SER A 175 -7.11 5.01 7.94
C SER A 175 -5.71 4.53 7.57
N SER A 176 -5.65 3.60 6.63
CA SER A 176 -4.40 3.20 5.97
C SER A 176 -3.74 4.38 5.25
N LEU A 177 -4.54 5.36 4.79
CA LEU A 177 -4.02 6.58 4.20
C LEU A 177 -3.72 7.61 5.29
N THR A 178 -2.44 7.76 5.63
CA THR A 178 -1.91 8.71 6.62
C THR A 178 -2.50 10.12 6.50
N GLY A 179 -2.68 10.62 5.27
CA GLY A 179 -3.25 11.94 5.01
C GLY A 179 -4.72 12.11 5.44
N MET A 180 -5.46 11.02 5.68
CA MET A 180 -6.82 11.05 6.23
C MET A 180 -6.85 10.99 7.75
N ASN A 181 -5.74 10.61 8.39
CA ASN A 181 -5.66 10.55 9.83
C ASN A 181 -5.60 11.99 10.40
N PRO A 182 -6.43 12.36 11.40
CA PRO A 182 -6.46 13.71 11.97
C PRO A 182 -5.10 14.24 12.47
N ASN A 183 -4.19 13.33 12.82
CA ASN A 183 -2.83 13.58 13.28
C ASN A 183 -1.77 13.40 12.18
N SER A 184 -2.15 12.98 10.97
CA SER A 184 -1.24 12.63 9.87
C SER A 184 -0.21 11.54 10.24
N GLU A 185 -0.55 10.71 11.22
CA GLU A 185 0.27 9.60 11.69
C GLU A 185 -0.11 8.31 10.96
N ASP A 186 0.82 7.35 10.91
CA ASP A 186 0.60 6.05 10.28
C ASP A 186 0.18 5.02 11.32
N HIS A 187 -1.12 4.72 11.37
CA HIS A 187 -1.68 3.78 12.34
C HIS A 187 -1.76 2.35 11.80
N LEU A 188 -1.25 2.10 10.59
CA LEU A 188 -1.23 0.79 9.96
C LEU A 188 0.21 0.39 9.64
N VAL A 189 0.54 -0.87 9.87
CA VAL A 189 1.72 -1.50 9.31
C VAL A 189 1.35 -2.83 8.67
N THR A 190 1.92 -3.09 7.50
CA THR A 190 1.45 -4.18 6.63
C THR A 190 2.54 -5.21 6.35
N TRP A 191 2.19 -6.51 6.35
CA TRP A 191 3.05 -7.59 5.85
C TRP A 191 2.36 -8.36 4.75
N LYS A 192 3.16 -8.87 3.80
CA LYS A 192 2.74 -9.84 2.80
C LYS A 192 3.16 -11.23 3.21
N ILE A 193 2.26 -12.20 3.06
CA ILE A 193 2.57 -13.62 3.22
C ILE A 193 3.30 -14.10 1.95
N ILE A 194 4.57 -14.45 2.09
CA ILE A 194 5.46 -14.90 1.01
C ILE A 194 5.84 -16.39 1.10
N GLY A 195 5.50 -17.04 2.20
CA GLY A 195 5.80 -18.46 2.45
C GLY A 195 4.68 -19.16 3.21
N SER A 196 4.70 -20.49 3.16
CA SER A 196 3.68 -21.32 3.80
C SER A 196 4.25 -22.36 4.77
N ALA A 197 5.51 -22.20 5.20
CA ALA A 197 6.21 -23.20 6.00
C ALA A 197 6.00 -22.96 7.50
N GLY A 198 5.50 -23.95 8.25
CA GLY A 198 5.47 -23.88 9.72
C GLY A 198 4.46 -22.93 10.35
N GLY A 199 3.64 -22.22 9.55
CA GLY A 199 2.49 -21.43 10.00
C GLY A 199 1.14 -22.13 9.75
N PHE A 200 0.06 -21.62 10.36
CA PHE A 200 -1.29 -22.14 10.14
C PHE A 200 -1.90 -21.53 8.87
N ASP A 201 -2.18 -22.37 7.88
CA ASP A 201 -2.97 -22.02 6.69
C ASP A 201 -2.53 -20.72 5.96
N ASN A 202 -1.22 -20.44 6.01
CA ASN A 202 -0.62 -19.31 5.32
C ASN A 202 -0.95 -19.39 3.82
N THR A 203 -1.81 -18.49 3.36
CA THR A 203 -2.11 -18.36 1.94
C THR A 203 -1.18 -17.30 1.35
N ILE A 204 -0.21 -17.76 0.53
CA ILE A 204 0.75 -16.88 -0.13
C ILE A 204 0.01 -15.82 -0.95
N GLY A 205 0.40 -14.56 -0.76
CA GLY A 205 -0.22 -13.40 -1.41
C GLY A 205 -1.23 -12.65 -0.55
N ASN A 206 -1.72 -13.23 0.56
CA ASN A 206 -2.52 -12.50 1.54
C ASN A 206 -1.67 -11.43 2.24
N TYR A 207 -2.36 -10.42 2.79
CA TYR A 207 -1.74 -9.37 3.59
C TYR A 207 -2.22 -9.43 5.04
N ILE A 208 -1.34 -9.03 5.94
CA ILE A 208 -1.59 -8.86 7.36
C ILE A 208 -1.51 -7.36 7.64
N LEU A 209 -2.57 -6.84 8.24
CA LEU A 209 -2.73 -5.44 8.62
C LEU A 209 -2.66 -5.39 10.15
N ALA A 210 -1.68 -4.70 10.71
CA ALA A 210 -1.56 -4.52 12.15
C ALA A 210 -1.71 -3.04 12.50
N TRP A 211 -2.57 -2.73 13.45
CA TRP A 211 -3.03 -1.38 13.75
C TRP A 211 -2.63 -0.93 15.16
N GLU A 212 -2.45 0.39 15.29
CA GLU A 212 -2.44 1.10 16.57
C GLU A 212 -3.84 1.57 16.92
N ASP A 213 -4.19 1.55 18.21
CA ASP A 213 -5.49 2.04 18.69
C ASP A 213 -5.49 3.53 19.10
N LYS A 214 -4.31 4.14 19.27
CA LYS A 214 -4.15 5.48 19.88
C LYS A 214 -3.27 6.42 19.05
N PRO A 215 -3.43 7.75 19.22
CA PRO A 215 -2.48 8.74 18.71
C PRO A 215 -1.07 8.51 19.26
N TYR A 216 -0.05 8.72 18.44
CA TYR A 216 1.37 8.49 18.76
C TYR A 216 1.89 9.27 19.97
N SER A 217 1.20 10.35 20.37
CA SER A 217 1.54 11.11 21.57
C SER A 217 1.31 10.32 22.86
N ILE A 218 0.46 9.30 22.82
CA ILE A 218 0.06 8.47 23.96
C ILE A 218 0.11 6.96 23.66
N SER A 219 0.34 6.55 22.42
CA SER A 219 0.52 5.14 22.06
C SER A 219 1.96 4.69 22.25
N ASP A 220 2.13 3.39 22.46
CA ASP A 220 3.41 2.71 22.58
C ASP A 220 3.96 2.23 21.23
N ARG A 221 3.19 2.29 20.14
CA ARG A 221 3.63 2.06 18.75
C ARG A 221 4.18 0.67 18.49
N ASP A 222 3.62 -0.33 19.16
CA ASP A 222 4.03 -1.72 18.98
C ASP A 222 3.16 -2.49 17.96
N TYR A 223 2.09 -1.85 17.49
CA TYR A 223 1.11 -2.27 16.49
C TYR A 223 0.47 -3.61 16.83
N ASN A 224 0.41 -3.92 18.12
CA ASN A 224 -0.15 -5.17 18.61
C ASN A 224 -1.66 -5.04 18.89
N ASP A 225 -2.26 -3.86 18.83
CA ASP A 225 -3.62 -3.62 19.32
C ASP A 225 -4.68 -4.39 18.52
N PHE A 226 -4.50 -4.49 17.20
CA PHE A 226 -5.45 -5.14 16.31
C PHE A 226 -4.76 -5.69 15.05
N ILE A 227 -5.03 -6.95 14.71
CA ILE A 227 -4.45 -7.62 13.55
C ILE A 227 -5.56 -8.23 12.70
N VAL A 228 -5.54 -7.95 11.41
CA VAL A 228 -6.45 -8.50 10.40
C VAL A 228 -5.66 -9.14 9.28
N GLU A 229 -6.08 -10.31 8.84
CA GLU A 229 -5.64 -10.89 7.58
C GLU A 229 -6.66 -10.58 6.48
N VAL A 230 -6.18 -10.13 5.33
CA VAL A 230 -6.99 -9.88 4.14
C VAL A 230 -6.51 -10.77 2.99
N ASN A 231 -7.43 -11.56 2.45
CA ASN A 231 -7.17 -12.46 1.32
C ASN A 231 -7.58 -11.85 -0.01
N HIS A 232 -7.02 -12.39 -1.11
CA HIS A 232 -7.20 -11.85 -2.46
C HIS A 232 -6.92 -10.34 -2.51
N ALA A 233 -6.09 -9.87 -1.58
CA ALA A 233 -5.95 -8.47 -1.33
C ALA A 233 -5.08 -7.88 -2.43
N PRO A 234 -5.56 -6.79 -3.02
CA PRO A 234 -4.98 -6.24 -4.21
C PRO A 234 -3.53 -5.81 -4.08
N GLU A 235 -2.80 -5.95 -5.19
CA GLU A 235 -1.49 -5.33 -5.28
C GLU A 235 -1.61 -3.82 -4.99
N PRO A 236 -0.71 -3.26 -4.18
CA PRO A 236 -0.50 -1.82 -4.11
C PRO A 236 -0.54 -1.20 -5.51
N ALA A 237 -1.27 -0.09 -5.68
CA ALA A 237 -1.50 0.54 -7.00
C ALA A 237 -0.19 0.89 -7.74
N THR A 238 0.92 0.97 -7.02
CA THR A 238 2.29 1.14 -7.50
C THR A 238 2.78 0.05 -8.45
N MET A 239 2.36 -1.22 -8.30
CA MET A 239 2.73 -2.28 -9.26
C MET A 239 2.15 -2.03 -10.65
N THR A 240 0.94 -1.47 -10.70
CA THR A 240 0.31 -1.05 -11.95
C THR A 240 1.09 0.11 -12.59
N LEU A 241 1.54 1.09 -11.79
CA LEU A 241 2.34 2.20 -12.26
C LEU A 241 3.69 1.74 -12.84
N LEU A 242 4.36 0.79 -12.18
CA LEU A 242 5.60 0.18 -12.68
C LEU A 242 5.38 -0.52 -14.03
N GLY A 243 4.30 -1.29 -14.15
CA GLY A 243 3.91 -1.97 -15.40
C GLY A 243 3.70 -0.99 -16.56
N PHE A 244 2.95 0.10 -16.33
CA PHE A 244 2.73 1.13 -17.35
C PHE A 244 3.99 1.94 -17.67
N GLY A 245 4.85 2.21 -16.68
CA GLY A 245 6.14 2.86 -16.88
C GLY A 245 7.03 2.07 -17.84
N LEU A 246 7.13 0.75 -17.65
CA LEU A 246 7.91 -0.14 -18.52
C LEU A 246 7.34 -0.23 -19.94
N LEU A 247 6.01 -0.36 -20.06
CA LEU A 247 5.32 -0.37 -21.36
C LEU A 247 5.52 0.95 -22.12
N GLY A 248 5.40 2.09 -21.42
CA GLY A 248 5.69 3.41 -21.97
C GLY A 248 7.11 3.46 -22.55
N MET A 249 8.11 3.05 -21.79
CA MET A 249 9.50 3.00 -22.25
C MET A 249 9.71 2.09 -23.46
N ALA A 250 9.06 0.92 -23.52
CA ALA A 250 9.17 0.01 -24.65
C ALA A 250 8.58 0.62 -25.95
N VAL A 251 7.45 1.32 -25.86
CA VAL A 251 6.81 1.99 -27.01
C VAL A 251 7.66 3.16 -27.50
N PHE A 252 8.16 4.00 -26.59
CA PHE A 252 9.03 5.12 -26.96
C PHE A 252 10.39 4.66 -27.49
N GLY A 253 10.95 3.58 -26.95
CA GLY A 253 12.20 2.98 -27.42
C GLY A 253 12.14 2.50 -28.88
N ARG A 254 10.98 1.97 -29.33
CA ARG A 254 10.79 1.52 -30.72
C ARG A 254 10.69 2.67 -31.72
N LYS A 255 10.12 3.82 -31.32
CA LYS A 255 10.04 5.01 -32.20
C LYS A 255 11.43 5.62 -32.45
N LEU A 256 12.33 5.58 -31.47
CA LEU A 256 13.69 6.12 -31.62
C LEU A 256 14.55 5.33 -32.62
N LYS A 257 14.37 4.01 -32.74
CA LYS A 257 15.10 3.19 -33.73
C LYS A 257 14.65 3.39 -35.18
N ARG A 258 13.42 3.86 -35.41
CA ARG A 258 12.86 4.04 -36.76
C ARG A 258 13.21 5.39 -37.41
N GLY A 259 13.79 6.34 -36.68
CA GLY A 259 14.15 7.67 -37.20
C GLY A 259 15.57 7.79 -37.78
N ASN A 260 16.33 6.69 -37.85
CA ASN A 260 17.71 6.64 -38.35
C ASN A 260 17.86 5.76 -39.61
N GLN A 261 16.76 5.50 -40.33
CA GLN A 261 16.76 4.97 -41.71
C GLN A 261 16.15 6.03 -42.62
#